data_AF-A0A1X7J6H9-F1
#
_entry.id   AF-A0A1X7J6H9-F1
#
_cell.length_a   1.000
_cell.length_b   1.000
_cell.length_c   1.000
_cell.angle_alpha   90.00
_cell.angle_beta   90.00
_cell.angle_gamma   90.00
#
_symmetry.space_group_name_H-M   'P 1'
#
loop_
_entity.id
_entity.type
_entity.pdbx_description
1 polymer ?
#
loop_
_entity_poly.entity_id
_entity_poly.type
_entity_poly.pdbx_seq_one_letter_code
_entity_poly.pdbx_strand_id
1 'polypeptide(L)'
;MELQGKLCAYCEGIISDEKACHIEHFFPKGKHPRLTFDWDNLFLSCDNKGQCGRYKDTECSNYDPRKLIKPDRHDPDDFLFFHSNGKVMIRSAIDEEMALRASETIRVLNLNEPGLVGRRKSAVGVYIKITDELDGWSDEDIREYIGEELKAIGNAEYITTIRHFLTRCLR
;
A
#
# COMPACT_ATOMS: atom_id res chain seq x y z
N MET A 1 3.67 -14.44 15.67
CA MET A 1 4.20 -13.63 14.55
C MET A 1 3.17 -12.54 14.25
N GLU A 2 3.25 -11.41 14.94
CA GLU A 2 2.27 -10.30 14.89
C GLU A 2 2.81 -9.06 14.15
N LEU A 3 4.02 -9.14 13.60
CA LEU A 3 4.64 -8.02 12.89
C LEU A 3 3.77 -7.61 11.69
N GLN A 4 3.36 -6.33 11.66
CA GLN A 4 2.58 -5.73 10.58
C GLN A 4 1.28 -6.48 10.23
N GLY A 5 0.67 -7.19 11.18
CA GLY A 5 -0.59 -7.92 10.93
C GLY A 5 -0.49 -9.00 9.84
N LYS A 6 0.72 -9.50 9.55
CA LYS A 6 1.03 -10.38 8.41
C LYS A 6 0.79 -9.75 7.04
N LEU A 7 0.87 -8.43 6.94
CA LEU A 7 0.79 -7.70 5.68
C LEU A 7 2.19 -7.23 5.26
N CYS A 8 2.43 -7.26 3.94
CA CYS A 8 3.58 -6.60 3.35
C CYS A 8 3.52 -5.08 3.62
N ALA A 9 4.63 -4.49 4.08
CA ALA A 9 4.75 -3.07 4.41
C ALA A 9 4.43 -2.12 3.25
N TYR A 10 4.50 -2.60 2.01
CA TYR A 10 4.39 -1.77 0.81
C TYR A 10 3.14 -2.01 0.01
N CYS A 11 2.79 -3.28 -0.24
CA CYS A 11 1.64 -3.61 -1.06
C CYS A 11 0.41 -4.01 -0.27
N GLU A 12 0.50 -4.16 1.06
CA GLU A 12 -0.60 -4.63 1.92
C GLU A 12 -1.15 -6.01 1.52
N GLY A 13 -0.37 -6.77 0.76
CA GLY A 13 -0.67 -8.17 0.45
C GLY A 13 -0.46 -9.06 1.68
N ILE A 14 -1.30 -10.07 1.84
CA ILE A 14 -1.19 -11.03 2.94
C ILE A 14 0.05 -11.90 2.73
N ILE A 15 0.79 -12.09 3.81
CA ILE A 15 1.89 -13.03 3.92
C ILE A 15 1.35 -14.29 4.59
N SER A 16 1.10 -15.32 3.78
CA SER A 16 0.51 -16.58 4.21
C SER A 16 1.42 -17.37 5.15
N ASP A 17 2.73 -17.31 4.91
CA ASP A 17 3.75 -18.08 5.61
C ASP A 17 5.13 -17.43 5.46
N GLU A 18 6.11 -17.96 6.17
CA GLU A 18 7.49 -17.44 6.20
C GLU A 18 8.18 -17.46 4.83
N LYS A 19 7.82 -18.37 3.91
CA LYS A 19 8.40 -18.44 2.57
C LYS A 19 7.82 -17.38 1.63
N ALA A 20 6.65 -16.83 1.96
CA ALA A 20 6.03 -15.76 1.19
C ALA A 20 6.57 -14.36 1.53
N CYS A 21 7.56 -14.26 2.41
CA CYS A 21 8.12 -12.98 2.86
C CYS A 21 9.63 -12.96 2.98
N HIS A 22 10.16 -11.75 3.12
CA HIS A 22 11.51 -11.49 3.54
C HIS A 22 11.58 -10.26 4.43
N ILE A 23 12.67 -10.15 5.20
CA ILE A 23 13.01 -8.93 5.91
C ILE A 23 13.66 -7.97 4.92
N GLU A 24 12.98 -6.86 4.70
CA GLU A 24 13.40 -5.78 3.83
C GLU A 24 14.21 -4.73 4.60
N HIS A 25 15.32 -4.29 4.01
CA HIS A 25 16.07 -3.13 4.47
C HIS A 25 15.64 -1.87 3.69
N PHE A 26 15.03 -0.89 4.37
CA PHE A 26 14.62 0.37 3.74
C PHE A 26 15.82 1.12 3.14
N PHE A 27 16.87 1.30 3.93
CA PHE A 27 18.22 1.63 3.46
C PHE A 27 18.97 0.35 3.13
N PRO A 28 19.37 0.13 1.86
CA PRO A 28 19.96 -1.13 1.42
C PRO A 28 21.22 -1.50 2.20
N LYS A 29 21.28 -2.73 2.69
CA LYS A 29 22.41 -3.29 3.45
C LYS A 29 23.76 -3.09 2.76
N GLY A 30 23.82 -3.29 1.43
CA GLY A 30 25.06 -3.15 0.66
C GLY A 30 25.64 -1.73 0.67
N LYS A 31 24.78 -0.70 0.74
CA LYS A 31 25.19 0.72 0.77
C LYS A 31 25.27 1.27 2.20
N HIS A 32 24.54 0.66 3.14
CA HIS A 32 24.43 1.11 4.53
C HIS A 32 24.62 -0.05 5.52
N PRO A 33 25.79 -0.70 5.56
CA PRO A 33 26.01 -1.89 6.39
C PRO A 33 25.79 -1.63 7.89
N ARG A 34 26.02 -0.39 8.35
CA ARG A 34 25.75 0.02 9.74
C ARG A 34 24.26 -0.06 10.16
N LEU A 35 23.34 -0.05 9.18
CA LEU A 35 21.88 -0.12 9.41
C LEU A 35 21.33 -1.54 9.26
N THR A 36 22.19 -2.56 9.15
CA THR A 36 21.76 -3.96 8.89
C THR A 36 20.85 -4.52 9.98
N PHE A 37 21.12 -4.15 11.23
CA PHE A 37 20.41 -4.65 12.41
C PHE A 37 19.64 -3.54 13.13
N ASP A 38 19.45 -2.39 12.46
CA ASP A 38 18.65 -1.29 12.98
C ASP A 38 17.18 -1.62 12.74
N TRP A 39 16.41 -1.81 13.81
CA TRP A 39 14.99 -2.17 13.74
C TRP A 39 14.16 -1.16 12.96
N ASP A 40 14.49 0.14 13.03
CA ASP A 40 13.81 1.18 12.27
C ASP A 40 14.10 1.07 10.76
N ASN A 41 15.04 0.23 10.35
CA ASN A 41 15.39 -0.05 8.97
C ASN A 41 14.82 -1.37 8.44
N LEU A 42 14.12 -2.16 9.27
CA LEU A 42 13.65 -3.50 8.93
C LEU A 42 12.13 -3.53 8.78
N PHE A 43 11.66 -4.03 7.64
CA PHE A 43 10.24 -4.15 7.34
C PHE A 43 9.91 -5.55 6.82
N LEU A 44 8.73 -6.06 7.15
CA LEU A 44 8.21 -7.27 6.55
C LEU A 44 7.71 -6.95 5.13
N SER A 45 8.29 -7.57 4.11
CA SER A 45 7.90 -7.43 2.70
C SER A 45 7.53 -8.79 2.10
N CYS A 46 6.68 -8.79 1.07
CA CYS A 46 6.41 -9.99 0.30
C CYS A 46 7.64 -10.41 -0.55
N ASP A 47 7.78 -11.72 -0.78
CA ASP A 47 8.88 -12.31 -1.54
C ASP A 47 8.58 -12.36 -3.06
N ASN A 48 8.11 -11.26 -3.65
CA ASN A 48 7.74 -11.20 -5.07
C ASN A 48 8.74 -10.35 -5.87
N LYS A 49 9.45 -10.97 -6.83
CA LYS A 49 10.48 -10.30 -7.65
C LYS A 49 9.96 -9.15 -8.53
N GLY A 50 8.68 -9.13 -8.85
CA GLY A 50 8.07 -8.10 -9.68
C GLY A 50 7.71 -6.82 -8.95
N GLN A 51 7.75 -6.78 -7.61
CA GLN A 51 7.30 -5.64 -6.82
C GLN A 51 8.00 -5.56 -5.44
N CYS A 52 7.70 -4.49 -4.69
CA CYS A 52 8.07 -4.33 -3.29
C CYS A 52 9.60 -4.47 -3.06
N GLY A 53 9.99 -5.02 -1.91
CA GLY A 53 11.39 -5.10 -1.51
C GLY A 53 12.30 -5.86 -2.48
N ARG A 54 11.82 -6.98 -3.05
CA ARG A 54 12.62 -7.75 -4.01
C ARG A 54 12.88 -6.98 -5.30
N TYR A 55 11.86 -6.34 -5.87
CA TYR A 55 12.05 -5.52 -7.06
C TYR A 55 12.97 -4.33 -6.79
N LYS A 56 12.78 -3.65 -5.64
CA LYS A 56 13.66 -2.57 -5.19
C LYS A 56 15.11 -3.02 -5.14
N ASP A 57 15.37 -4.23 -4.65
CA ASP A 57 16.74 -4.73 -4.47
C ASP A 57 17.37 -5.31 -5.74
N THR A 58 16.58 -5.87 -6.66
CA THR A 58 17.12 -6.52 -7.88
C THR A 58 17.07 -5.63 -9.12
N GLU A 59 15.98 -4.88 -9.32
CA GLU A 59 15.74 -4.12 -10.55
C GLU A 59 16.06 -2.64 -10.41
N CYS A 60 16.02 -2.10 -9.18
CA CYS A 60 16.27 -0.69 -8.91
C CYS A 60 17.60 -0.47 -8.18
N SER A 61 18.69 -0.22 -8.91
CA SER A 61 19.99 0.08 -8.28
C SER A 61 20.25 1.57 -8.02
N ASN A 62 19.57 2.44 -8.77
CA ASN A 62 19.73 3.90 -8.75
C ASN A 62 18.49 4.60 -8.18
N TYR A 63 18.50 4.82 -6.87
CA TYR A 63 17.54 5.65 -6.15
C TYR A 63 18.15 6.11 -4.82
N ASP A 64 17.62 7.19 -4.25
CA ASP A 64 17.92 7.62 -2.87
C ASP A 64 16.80 7.15 -1.94
N PRO A 65 17.07 6.26 -0.96
CA PRO A 65 16.06 5.81 -0.01
C PRO A 65 15.35 6.95 0.74
N ARG A 66 15.99 8.12 0.91
CA ARG A 66 15.37 9.30 1.56
C ARG A 66 14.23 9.90 0.75
N LYS A 67 14.22 9.64 -0.55
CA LYS A 67 13.16 10.03 -1.49
C LYS A 67 12.07 8.96 -1.61
N LEU A 68 12.04 7.95 -0.74
CA LEU A 68 10.91 7.02 -0.63
C LEU A 68 10.02 7.38 0.57
N ILE A 69 8.75 7.01 0.47
CA ILE A 69 7.79 7.05 1.58
C ILE A 69 8.15 5.91 2.53
N LYS A 70 8.63 6.27 3.72
CA LYS A 70 8.99 5.30 4.77
C LYS A 70 7.75 4.84 5.56
N PRO A 71 7.43 3.53 5.61
CA PRO A 71 6.16 3.03 6.16
C PRO A 71 5.86 3.34 7.63
N ASP A 72 6.87 3.53 8.48
CA ASP A 72 6.73 3.82 9.92
C ASP A 72 6.81 5.33 10.25
N ARG A 73 7.15 6.19 9.28
CA ARG A 73 7.37 7.62 9.51
C ARG A 73 6.45 8.53 8.71
N HIS A 74 5.88 8.04 7.62
CA HIS A 74 5.04 8.84 6.74
C HIS A 74 3.70 8.13 6.56
N ASP A 75 2.62 8.90 6.61
CA ASP A 75 1.31 8.41 6.23
C ASP A 75 1.25 8.33 4.69
N PRO A 76 1.07 7.15 4.06
CA PRO A 76 0.98 7.05 2.61
C PRO A 76 -0.18 7.85 2.03
N ASP A 77 -1.22 8.17 2.80
CA ASP A 77 -2.37 8.93 2.31
C ASP A 77 -2.00 10.35 1.93
N ASP A 78 -1.00 10.94 2.57
CA ASP A 78 -0.53 12.28 2.24
C ASP A 78 0.07 12.35 0.82
N PHE A 79 0.55 11.21 0.30
CA PHE A 79 1.35 11.13 -0.93
C PHE A 79 0.64 10.39 -2.06
N LEU A 80 -0.14 9.36 -1.72
CA LEU A 80 -0.65 8.36 -2.65
C LEU A 80 -2.17 8.33 -2.65
N PHE A 81 -2.71 8.02 -3.82
CA PHE A 81 -4.12 7.72 -4.03
C PHE A 81 -4.26 6.32 -4.63
N PHE A 82 -5.07 5.47 -4.02
CA PHE A 82 -5.31 4.11 -4.48
C PHE A 82 -6.67 4.06 -5.17
N HIS A 83 -6.65 3.94 -6.50
CA HIS A 83 -7.87 3.93 -7.31
C HIS A 83 -8.54 2.55 -7.27
N SER A 84 -9.86 2.53 -7.38
CA SER A 84 -10.68 1.31 -7.50
C SER A 84 -10.32 0.38 -8.68
N ASN A 85 -9.53 0.84 -9.65
CA ASN A 85 -9.03 0.01 -10.75
C ASN A 85 -7.76 -0.76 -10.36
N GLY A 86 -7.31 -0.59 -9.11
CA GLY A 86 -6.12 -1.20 -8.53
C GLY A 86 -4.82 -0.42 -8.72
N LYS A 87 -4.80 0.72 -9.42
CA LYS A 87 -3.60 1.54 -9.58
C LYS A 87 -3.34 2.43 -8.37
N VAL A 88 -2.06 2.58 -8.04
CA VAL A 88 -1.57 3.64 -7.15
C VAL A 88 -1.17 4.84 -7.98
N MET A 89 -1.64 6.01 -7.59
CA MET A 89 -1.39 7.29 -8.24
C MET A 89 -0.80 8.27 -7.23
N ILE A 90 -0.14 9.30 -7.72
CA ILE A 90 0.29 10.43 -6.89
C ILE A 90 -0.95 11.23 -6.51
N ARG A 91 -1.05 11.66 -5.25
CA ARG A 91 -2.14 12.54 -4.81
C ARG A 91 -2.03 13.90 -5.50
N SER A 92 -3.17 14.48 -5.87
CA SER A 92 -3.25 15.81 -6.45
C SER A 92 -3.06 16.90 -5.40
N ALA A 93 -2.61 18.09 -5.82
CA ALA A 93 -2.47 19.28 -4.96
C ALA A 93 -1.53 19.11 -3.75
N ILE A 94 -0.47 18.33 -3.93
CA ILE A 94 0.66 18.20 -2.98
C ILE A 94 1.88 18.95 -3.52
N ASP A 95 2.83 19.26 -2.64
CA ASP A 95 4.07 19.95 -3.05
C ASP A 95 5.00 19.06 -3.90
N GLU A 96 6.01 19.69 -4.51
CA GLU A 96 6.95 19.03 -5.40
C GLU A 96 7.78 17.94 -4.71
N GLU A 97 8.12 18.11 -3.43
CA GLU A 97 8.90 17.11 -2.69
C GLU A 97 8.06 15.87 -2.37
N MET A 98 6.81 16.07 -1.95
CA MET A 98 5.86 14.98 -1.72
C MET A 98 5.57 14.25 -3.04
N ALA A 99 5.35 14.98 -4.13
CA ALA A 99 5.12 14.39 -5.45
C ALA A 99 6.33 13.57 -5.93
N LEU A 100 7.56 14.07 -5.71
CA LEU A 100 8.78 13.33 -6.00
C LEU A 100 8.85 12.04 -5.19
N ARG A 101 8.56 12.10 -3.88
CA ARG A 101 8.58 10.92 -3.01
C ARG A 101 7.53 9.89 -3.42
N ALA A 102 6.33 10.33 -3.76
CA ALA A 102 5.27 9.48 -4.28
C ALA A 102 5.70 8.76 -5.57
N SER A 103 6.21 9.53 -6.54
CA SER A 103 6.67 9.02 -7.83
C SER A 103 7.80 8.00 -7.66
N GLU A 104 8.83 8.34 -6.88
CA GLU A 104 9.95 7.45 -6.62
C GLU A 104 9.53 6.18 -5.87
N THR A 105 8.60 6.29 -4.92
CA THR A 105 8.07 5.12 -4.20
C THR A 105 7.32 4.17 -5.15
N ILE A 106 6.44 4.70 -5.99
CA ILE A 106 5.70 3.90 -6.99
C ILE A 106 6.68 3.20 -7.94
N ARG A 107 7.71 3.93 -8.41
CA ARG A 107 8.71 3.42 -9.35
C ARG A 107 9.61 2.35 -8.72
N VAL A 108 10.23 2.65 -7.59
CA VAL A 108 11.25 1.79 -6.95
C VAL A 108 10.65 0.52 -6.39
N LEU A 109 9.40 0.55 -5.91
CA LEU A 109 8.70 -0.63 -5.41
C LEU A 109 7.80 -1.29 -6.47
N ASN A 110 7.79 -0.76 -7.71
CA ASN A 110 6.90 -1.16 -8.79
C ASN A 110 5.45 -1.39 -8.32
N LEU A 111 4.88 -0.39 -7.63
CA LEU A 111 3.54 -0.51 -7.02
C LEU A 111 2.43 -0.65 -8.07
N ASN A 112 2.72 -0.46 -9.36
CA ASN A 112 1.77 -0.66 -10.44
C ASN A 112 2.10 -1.89 -11.32
N GLU A 113 2.82 -2.87 -10.78
CA GLU A 113 2.97 -4.18 -11.39
C GLU A 113 1.57 -4.76 -11.77
N PRO A 114 1.36 -5.26 -13.01
CA PRO A 114 0.04 -5.66 -13.49
C PRO A 114 -0.71 -6.68 -12.61
N GLY A 115 -0.02 -7.68 -12.07
CA GLY A 115 -0.61 -8.66 -11.15
C GLY A 115 -1.03 -8.04 -9.83
N LEU A 116 -0.26 -7.09 -9.29
CA LEU A 116 -0.61 -6.33 -8.10
C LEU A 116 -1.84 -5.45 -8.32
N VAL A 117 -1.89 -4.74 -9.45
CA VAL A 117 -3.05 -3.94 -9.86
C VAL A 117 -4.30 -4.83 -9.94
N GLY A 118 -4.18 -6.00 -10.57
CA GLY A 118 -5.27 -6.98 -10.64
C GLY A 118 -5.77 -7.43 -9.27
N ARG A 119 -4.87 -7.77 -8.34
CA ARG A 119 -5.24 -8.19 -6.98
C ARG A 119 -5.95 -7.10 -6.19
N ARG A 120 -5.45 -5.85 -6.22
CA ARG A 120 -6.13 -4.71 -5.59
C ARG A 120 -7.52 -4.46 -6.18
N LYS A 121 -7.65 -4.52 -7.51
CA LYS A 121 -8.95 -4.39 -8.19
C LYS A 121 -9.92 -5.48 -7.74
N SER A 122 -9.47 -6.73 -7.63
CA SER A 122 -10.30 -7.83 -7.14
C SER A 122 -10.75 -7.62 -5.70
N ALA A 123 -9.87 -7.13 -4.82
CA ALA A 123 -10.21 -6.85 -3.42
C ALA A 123 -11.28 -5.78 -3.27
N VAL A 124 -11.22 -4.71 -4.09
CA VAL A 124 -12.26 -3.67 -4.12
C VAL A 124 -13.55 -4.16 -4.79
N GLY A 125 -13.47 -5.16 -5.67
CA GLY A 125 -14.60 -5.66 -6.46
C GLY A 125 -15.80 -6.16 -5.65
N VAL A 126 -15.60 -6.58 -4.39
CA VAL A 126 -16.70 -6.93 -3.48
C VAL A 126 -17.55 -5.71 -3.15
N TYR A 127 -16.90 -4.58 -2.86
CA TYR A 127 -17.56 -3.34 -2.48
C TYR A 127 -18.18 -2.60 -3.66
N ILE A 128 -17.61 -2.72 -4.87
CA ILE A 128 -18.19 -2.11 -6.08
C ILE A 128 -19.61 -2.63 -6.34
N LYS A 129 -19.84 -3.92 -6.12
CA LYS A 129 -21.18 -4.50 -6.28
C LYS A 129 -22.17 -3.93 -5.28
N ILE A 130 -21.71 -3.71 -4.05
CA ILE A 130 -22.53 -3.17 -2.97
C ILE A 130 -22.85 -1.69 -3.26
N THR A 131 -21.93 -0.92 -3.84
CA THR A 131 -22.20 0.49 -4.14
C THR A 131 -23.34 0.72 -5.14
N ASP A 132 -23.60 -0.21 -6.06
CA ASP A 132 -24.75 -0.13 -6.97
C ASP A 132 -26.08 -0.26 -6.19
N GLU A 133 -26.08 -0.98 -5.06
CA GLU A 133 -27.25 -1.14 -4.20
C GLU A 133 -27.48 0.09 -3.29
N LEU A 134 -26.44 0.89 -3.05
CA LEU A 134 -26.49 2.09 -2.20
C LEU A 134 -27.18 3.29 -2.88
N ASP A 135 -27.40 3.27 -4.19
CA ASP A 135 -27.98 4.43 -4.91
C ASP A 135 -29.41 4.80 -4.45
N GLY A 136 -30.12 3.88 -3.78
CA GLY A 136 -31.44 4.13 -3.19
C GLY A 136 -31.44 4.51 -1.71
N TRP A 137 -30.27 4.57 -1.07
CA TRP A 137 -30.14 4.76 0.37
C TRP A 137 -30.07 6.25 0.72
N SER A 138 -30.42 6.58 1.98
CA SER A 138 -30.20 7.94 2.47
C SER A 138 -28.71 8.18 2.77
N ASP A 139 -28.28 9.44 2.77
CA ASP A 139 -26.90 9.80 3.12
C ASP A 139 -26.53 9.35 4.55
N GLU A 140 -27.50 9.26 5.47
CA GLU A 140 -27.29 8.80 6.84
C GLU A 140 -27.02 7.29 6.87
N ASP A 141 -27.84 6.50 6.18
CA ASP A 141 -27.66 5.04 6.07
C ASP A 141 -26.33 4.69 5.36
N ILE A 142 -25.98 5.44 4.31
CA ILE A 142 -24.70 5.25 3.59
C ILE A 142 -23.51 5.51 4.53
N ARG A 143 -23.57 6.58 5.33
CA ARG A 143 -22.51 6.91 6.30
C ARG A 143 -22.40 5.86 7.39
N GLU A 144 -23.53 5.37 7.91
CA GLU A 144 -23.56 4.30 8.90
C GLU A 144 -22.92 3.02 8.35
N TYR A 145 -23.41 2.56 7.20
CA TYR A 145 -22.90 1.34 6.54
C TYR A 145 -21.40 1.41 6.23
N ILE A 146 -20.93 2.49 5.58
CA ILE A 146 -19.51 2.67 5.28
C ILE A 146 -18.70 2.75 6.58
N GLY A 147 -19.23 3.40 7.61
CA GLY A 147 -18.59 3.48 8.92
C GLY A 147 -18.40 2.10 9.58
N GLU A 148 -19.35 1.20 9.42
CA GLU A 148 -19.26 -0.19 9.89
C GLU A 148 -18.23 -1.00 9.08
N GLU A 149 -18.27 -0.90 7.75
CA GLU A 149 -17.32 -1.59 6.87
C GLU A 149 -15.87 -1.15 7.13
N LEU A 150 -15.64 0.16 7.30
CA LEU A 150 -14.33 0.70 7.64
C LEU A 150 -13.80 0.18 8.99
N LYS A 151 -14.67 -0.15 9.94
CA LYS A 151 -14.28 -0.79 11.20
C LYS A 151 -14.02 -2.29 11.00
N ALA A 152 -14.80 -2.94 10.14
CA ALA A 152 -14.70 -4.38 9.88
C ALA A 152 -13.47 -4.77 9.07
N ILE A 153 -13.00 -3.92 8.16
CA ILE A 153 -11.88 -4.25 7.24
C ILE A 153 -10.54 -4.49 7.95
N GLY A 154 -10.35 -4.07 9.20
CA GLY A 154 -9.28 -4.55 10.10
C GLY A 154 -7.88 -4.68 9.47
N ASN A 155 -7.40 -5.92 9.29
CA ASN A 155 -6.13 -6.25 8.60
C ASN A 155 -6.38 -6.93 7.24
N ALA A 156 -7.43 -6.51 6.52
CA ALA A 156 -7.75 -7.04 5.20
C ALA A 156 -6.63 -6.76 4.20
N GLU A 157 -6.51 -7.64 3.23
CA GLU A 157 -5.57 -7.46 2.12
C GLU A 157 -5.92 -6.20 1.32
N TYR A 158 -4.92 -5.38 1.00
CA TYR A 158 -5.09 -4.13 0.23
C TYR A 158 -6.03 -3.11 0.89
N ILE A 159 -6.04 -3.07 2.22
CA ILE A 159 -6.92 -2.23 3.04
C ILE A 159 -6.97 -0.78 2.58
N THR A 160 -5.86 -0.16 2.20
CA THR A 160 -5.84 1.24 1.77
C THR A 160 -6.62 1.43 0.48
N THR A 161 -6.61 0.46 -0.42
CA THR A 161 -7.40 0.52 -1.67
C THR A 161 -8.90 0.43 -1.36
N ILE A 162 -9.28 -0.47 -0.45
CA ILE A 162 -10.67 -0.63 0.01
C ILE A 162 -11.14 0.64 0.71
N ARG A 163 -10.35 1.16 1.65
CA ARG A 163 -10.65 2.38 2.40
C ARG A 163 -10.80 3.60 1.49
N HIS A 164 -9.87 3.82 0.55
CA HIS A 164 -9.98 4.92 -0.41
C HIS A 164 -11.22 4.80 -1.31
N PHE A 165 -11.61 3.57 -1.67
CA PHE A 165 -12.85 3.35 -2.40
C PHE A 165 -14.08 3.70 -1.55
N LEU A 166 -14.21 3.13 -0.36
CA LEU A 166 -15.36 3.32 0.53
C LEU A 166 -15.53 4.78 0.95
N THR A 167 -14.44 5.44 1.35
CA THR A 167 -14.48 6.87 1.76
C THR A 167 -14.93 7.80 0.62
N ARG A 168 -14.73 7.43 -0.65
CA ARG A 168 -15.20 8.20 -1.80
C ARG A 168 -16.71 8.05 -2.03
N CYS A 169 -17.33 7.01 -1.51
CA CYS A 169 -18.77 6.80 -1.59
C CYS A 169 -19.55 7.69 -0.60
N LEU A 170 -18.87 8.26 0.39
CA LEU A 170 -19.45 9.25 1.30
C LEU A 170 -19.76 10.55 0.53
N ARG A 171 -21.01 10.99 0.58
CA ARG A 171 -21.50 12.25 0.02
C ARG A 171 -21.68 13.29 1.11
#